data_AF-A0A7S2LUT5-F1
#
_entry.id   AF-A0A7S2LUT5-F1
#
_cell.length_a   1.000
_cell.length_b   1.000
_cell.length_c   1.000
_cell.angle_alpha   90.00
_cell.angle_beta   90.00
_cell.angle_gamma   90.00
#
_symmetry.space_group_name_H-M   'P 1'
#
loop_
_entity.id
_entity.type
_entity.pdbx_description
1 polymer ?
#
loop_
_entity_poly.entity_id
_entity_poly.type
_entity_poly.pdbx_seq_one_letter_code
_entity_poly.pdbx_strand_id
1 'polypeptide(L)'
;APSQSDVLFNRTFAVLKGELLCNQLLEPEVLHFVATFAGLFRTIFDVYCDVPVGTAAEGHMTLVGFLRVCDDFGLFPGIVDFQTAQWLYDTAENTKVVEQAARPRRTIRSDGSQTVGKPRRTRRGSALGIPSQDARQDGFLFFGKWIRKHLAWLTKDFESMSEEELSAAAILWAMSDWIEAHKMTVSDVFRFVDRDCSGSVSVEELSTGIEFMHFENPPAREHIATLVRLVAASSEKMEVDFRTLEMALTAVTKQREQRDRAANCFLKDVSKMSKAECNACIFLKDLWEVLKDKKMTPDQLFTELDEDKSGALTSQELTVQARKLMRLRSRPCPALAIESPFELLDLNGDGLVTRSELCDVLEKVRQARHLQALQDEVKHPIFKSTAASRSLKSVRRLFGLCAFIESLLKVALVHLDYHGTPTQAEQSSSSKAMWLLVHMHMRFKVAAERSAALAEAEGGAAEAKIFPDGGQAQRLPQYLPPMQQLLRHHPRLFTDAPARPPALPLPSWFVPASRPGTG
;
A
#
# COMPACT_ATOMS: atom_id res chain seq x y z
N ALA A 1 -0.96 -20.79 -31.39
CA ALA A 1 -1.73 -19.52 -31.38
C ALA A 1 -3.20 -19.88 -31.50
N PRO A 2 -4.12 -19.22 -30.78
CA PRO A 2 -5.56 -19.48 -30.92
C PRO A 2 -6.00 -19.26 -32.37
N SER A 3 -6.97 -20.05 -32.85
CA SER A 3 -7.47 -19.86 -34.21
C SER A 3 -8.21 -18.52 -34.33
N GLN A 4 -8.29 -17.95 -35.54
CA GLN A 4 -9.03 -16.71 -35.77
C GLN A 4 -10.51 -16.86 -35.36
N SER A 5 -11.07 -18.07 -35.51
CA SER A 5 -12.41 -18.42 -35.05
C SER A 5 -12.55 -18.34 -33.53
N ASP A 6 -11.57 -18.85 -32.77
CA ASP A 6 -11.61 -18.80 -31.30
C ASP A 6 -11.54 -17.35 -30.79
N VAL A 7 -10.73 -16.51 -31.45
CA VAL A 7 -10.62 -15.09 -31.11
C VAL A 7 -11.95 -14.36 -31.36
N LEU A 8 -12.62 -14.65 -32.48
CA LEU A 8 -13.93 -14.07 -32.79
C LEU A 8 -15.02 -14.57 -31.83
N PHE A 9 -15.06 -15.87 -31.54
CA PHE A 9 -16.01 -16.45 -30.59
C PHE A 9 -15.84 -15.85 -29.19
N ASN A 10 -14.62 -15.80 -28.68
CA ASN A 10 -14.33 -15.21 -27.36
C ASN A 10 -14.73 -13.73 -27.30
N ARG A 11 -14.52 -12.98 -28.40
CA ARG A 11 -14.93 -11.58 -28.48
C ARG A 11 -16.46 -11.43 -28.48
N THR A 12 -17.17 -12.19 -29.30
CA THR A 12 -18.65 -12.16 -29.35
C THR A 12 -19.25 -12.59 -28.01
N PHE A 13 -18.71 -13.65 -27.40
CA PHE A 13 -19.13 -14.10 -26.08
C PHE A 13 -18.92 -13.02 -25.01
N ALA A 14 -17.77 -12.35 -25.00
CA ALA A 14 -17.50 -11.25 -24.06
C ALA A 14 -18.45 -10.05 -24.26
N VAL A 15 -18.81 -9.73 -25.51
CA VAL A 15 -19.77 -8.66 -25.82
C VAL A 15 -21.17 -9.03 -25.33
N LEU A 16 -21.67 -10.22 -25.68
CA LEU A 16 -22.99 -10.69 -25.25
C LEU A 16 -23.08 -10.79 -23.72
N LYS A 17 -22.02 -11.24 -23.06
CA LYS A 17 -21.92 -11.26 -21.60
C LYS A 17 -22.00 -9.84 -21.01
N GLY A 18 -21.29 -8.88 -21.61
CA GLY A 18 -21.37 -7.47 -21.21
C GLY A 18 -22.78 -6.90 -21.33
N GLU A 19 -23.44 -7.11 -22.48
CA GLU A 19 -24.80 -6.65 -22.75
C GLU A 19 -25.82 -7.25 -21.78
N LEU A 20 -25.72 -8.56 -21.51
CA LEU A 20 -26.59 -9.23 -20.55
C LEU A 20 -26.48 -8.63 -19.14
N LEU A 21 -25.25 -8.42 -18.66
CA LEU A 21 -25.01 -7.81 -17.36
C LEU A 21 -25.54 -6.39 -17.29
N CYS A 22 -25.35 -5.59 -18.35
CA CYS A 22 -25.91 -4.25 -18.41
C CYS A 22 -27.44 -4.27 -18.35
N ASN A 23 -28.10 -5.19 -19.06
CA ASN A 23 -29.56 -5.33 -18.99
C ASN A 23 -30.04 -5.68 -17.57
N GLN A 24 -29.34 -6.58 -16.86
CA GLN A 24 -29.67 -6.92 -15.46
C GLN A 24 -29.50 -5.73 -14.51
N LEU A 25 -28.50 -4.87 -14.74
CA LEU A 25 -28.30 -3.66 -13.93
C LEU A 25 -29.39 -2.60 -14.14
N LEU A 26 -30.05 -2.62 -15.30
CA LEU A 26 -31.14 -1.71 -15.65
C LEU A 26 -32.51 -2.19 -15.14
N GLU A 27 -32.58 -3.35 -14.50
CA GLU A 27 -33.81 -3.82 -13.86
C GLU A 27 -34.27 -2.82 -12.79
N PRO A 28 -35.57 -2.44 -12.73
CA PRO A 28 -36.08 -1.45 -11.79
C PRO A 28 -35.73 -1.76 -10.32
N GLU A 29 -35.74 -3.03 -9.95
CA GLU A 29 -35.41 -3.52 -8.62
C GLU A 29 -33.94 -3.32 -8.28
N VAL A 30 -33.04 -3.48 -9.26
CA VAL A 30 -31.60 -3.21 -9.09
C VAL A 30 -31.34 -1.71 -8.98
N LEU A 31 -32.03 -0.88 -9.76
CA LEU A 31 -31.94 0.57 -9.63
C LEU A 31 -32.43 1.06 -8.27
N HIS A 32 -33.56 0.51 -7.80
CA HIS A 32 -34.05 0.80 -6.45
C HIS A 32 -33.06 0.33 -5.36
N PHE A 33 -32.45 -0.84 -5.54
CA PHE A 33 -31.40 -1.34 -4.64
C PHE A 33 -30.22 -0.37 -4.59
N VAL A 34 -29.68 0.05 -5.74
CA VAL A 34 -28.56 1.01 -5.81
C VAL A 34 -28.91 2.33 -5.14
N ALA A 35 -30.12 2.87 -5.38
CA ALA A 35 -30.56 4.10 -4.75
C ALA A 35 -30.66 3.97 -3.22
N THR A 36 -31.17 2.84 -2.74
CA THR A 36 -31.30 2.55 -1.31
C THR A 36 -29.94 2.43 -0.62
N PHE A 37 -28.98 1.72 -1.22
CA PHE A 37 -27.67 1.43 -0.61
C PHE A 37 -26.53 2.34 -1.08
N ALA A 38 -26.86 3.41 -1.80
CA ALA A 38 -25.94 4.41 -2.30
C ALA A 38 -24.93 4.94 -1.27
N GLY A 39 -25.42 5.27 -0.07
CA GLY A 39 -24.59 5.81 1.00
C GLY A 39 -23.51 4.82 1.48
N LEU A 40 -23.88 3.55 1.60
CA LEU A 40 -22.95 2.46 1.94
C LEU A 40 -21.83 2.35 0.91
N PHE A 41 -22.18 2.28 -0.38
CA PHE A 41 -21.17 2.20 -1.44
C PHE A 41 -20.30 3.45 -1.51
N ARG A 42 -20.86 4.63 -1.24
CA ARG A 42 -20.10 5.89 -1.16
C ARG A 42 -19.03 5.83 -0.07
N THR A 43 -19.41 5.40 1.15
CA THR A 43 -18.47 5.26 2.26
C THR A 43 -17.34 4.28 1.94
N ILE A 44 -17.66 3.13 1.34
CA ILE A 44 -16.63 2.17 0.91
C ILE A 44 -15.75 2.78 -0.19
N PHE A 45 -16.34 3.43 -1.19
CA PHE A 45 -15.61 4.05 -2.28
C PHE A 45 -14.64 5.12 -1.77
N ASP A 46 -15.08 6.02 -0.90
CA ASP A 46 -14.27 7.13 -0.41
C ASP A 46 -13.03 6.65 0.36
N VAL A 47 -13.15 5.54 1.10
CA VAL A 47 -12.03 4.95 1.85
C VAL A 47 -11.04 4.18 0.96
N TYR A 48 -11.47 3.68 -0.20
CA TYR A 48 -10.63 2.90 -1.12
C TYR A 48 -10.18 3.67 -2.36
N CYS A 49 -10.75 4.85 -2.60
CA CYS A 49 -10.35 5.73 -3.68
C CYS A 49 -8.91 6.20 -3.46
N ASP A 50 -8.05 6.00 -4.46
CA ASP A 50 -6.60 6.19 -4.35
C ASP A 50 -6.08 7.36 -5.20
N VAL A 51 -6.92 7.95 -6.05
CA VAL A 51 -6.58 9.13 -6.84
C VAL A 51 -7.70 10.17 -6.72
N PRO A 52 -7.45 11.37 -6.18
CA PRO A 52 -8.47 12.41 -6.17
C PRO A 52 -8.58 13.07 -7.54
N VAL A 53 -9.79 13.54 -7.86
CA VAL A 53 -10.09 14.15 -9.15
C VAL A 53 -10.74 15.50 -8.92
N GLY A 54 -10.01 16.58 -9.19
CA GLY A 54 -10.57 17.93 -9.19
C GLY A 54 -11.01 18.42 -7.80
N THR A 55 -12.21 18.99 -7.71
CA THR A 55 -12.81 19.45 -6.45
C THR A 55 -13.24 18.26 -5.60
N ALA A 56 -13.10 18.37 -4.28
CA ALA A 56 -13.04 17.30 -3.27
C ALA A 56 -14.14 16.21 -3.26
N ALA A 57 -15.17 16.29 -4.11
CA ALA A 57 -16.28 15.33 -4.13
C ALA A 57 -16.10 14.17 -5.13
N GLU A 58 -15.18 14.27 -6.09
CA GLU A 58 -14.96 13.24 -7.12
C GLU A 58 -13.61 12.54 -6.94
N GLY A 59 -13.67 11.22 -6.82
CA GLY A 59 -12.51 10.35 -6.69
C GLY A 59 -12.39 9.41 -7.88
N HIS A 60 -11.17 8.96 -8.15
CA HIS A 60 -10.84 7.88 -9.05
C HIS A 60 -10.23 6.73 -8.26
N MET A 61 -10.83 5.56 -8.37
CA MET A 61 -10.27 4.33 -7.86
C MET A 61 -9.55 3.62 -9.00
N THR A 62 -8.24 3.39 -8.88
CA THR A 62 -7.49 2.61 -9.85
C THR A 62 -7.91 1.14 -9.82
N LEU A 63 -7.47 0.36 -10.81
CA LEU A 63 -7.66 -1.09 -10.80
C LEU A 63 -7.07 -1.74 -9.52
N VAL A 64 -5.97 -1.19 -8.99
CA VAL A 64 -5.38 -1.68 -7.74
C VAL A 64 -6.30 -1.42 -6.57
N GLY A 65 -6.83 -0.19 -6.46
CA GLY A 65 -7.84 0.15 -5.44
C GLY A 65 -9.07 -0.75 -5.53
N PHE A 66 -9.59 -1.01 -6.73
CA PHE A 66 -10.72 -1.90 -6.95
C PHE A 66 -10.43 -3.36 -6.56
N LEU A 67 -9.27 -3.88 -6.94
CA LEU A 67 -8.85 -5.23 -6.54
C LEU A 67 -8.65 -5.34 -5.03
N ARG A 68 -8.21 -4.27 -4.37
CA ARG A 68 -8.09 -4.23 -2.92
C ARG A 68 -9.44 -4.30 -2.23
N VAL A 69 -10.46 -3.58 -2.72
CA VAL A 69 -11.84 -3.75 -2.26
C VAL A 69 -12.27 -5.21 -2.42
N CYS A 70 -12.02 -5.79 -3.59
CA CYS A 70 -12.40 -7.17 -3.85
C CYS A 70 -11.70 -8.15 -2.91
N ASP A 71 -10.42 -7.95 -2.61
CA ASP A 71 -9.65 -8.80 -1.69
C ASP A 71 -10.13 -8.67 -0.23
N ASP A 72 -10.24 -7.44 0.26
CA ASP A 72 -10.65 -7.16 1.64
C ASP A 72 -12.09 -7.69 1.92
N PHE A 73 -12.99 -7.57 0.94
CA PHE A 73 -14.34 -8.14 1.00
C PHE A 73 -14.46 -9.58 0.51
N GLY A 74 -13.34 -10.29 0.28
CA GLY A 74 -13.33 -11.71 -0.08
C GLY A 74 -13.94 -12.07 -1.44
N LEU A 75 -14.17 -11.09 -2.30
CA LEU A 75 -14.62 -11.27 -3.68
C LEU A 75 -13.47 -11.78 -4.57
N PHE A 76 -12.25 -11.35 -4.31
CA PHE A 76 -11.06 -11.84 -5.00
C PHE A 76 -10.18 -12.64 -4.02
N PRO A 77 -9.54 -13.75 -4.46
CA PRO A 77 -9.73 -14.48 -5.71
C PRO A 77 -10.91 -15.48 -5.65
N GLY A 78 -11.67 -15.51 -4.54
CA GLY A 78 -12.65 -16.57 -4.28
C GLY A 78 -13.92 -16.53 -5.14
N ILE A 79 -14.45 -15.34 -5.41
CA ILE A 79 -15.69 -15.14 -6.18
C ILE A 79 -15.39 -14.80 -7.64
N VAL A 80 -14.35 -14.00 -7.88
CA VAL A 80 -13.88 -13.60 -9.21
C VAL A 80 -12.36 -13.72 -9.32
N ASP A 81 -11.89 -14.13 -10.49
CA ASP A 81 -10.48 -14.08 -10.83
C ASP A 81 -10.03 -12.68 -11.30
N PHE A 82 -8.72 -12.50 -11.45
CA PHE A 82 -8.13 -11.23 -11.85
C PHE A 82 -8.56 -10.77 -13.24
N GLN A 83 -8.66 -11.71 -14.20
CA GLN A 83 -9.01 -11.37 -15.58
C GLN A 83 -10.45 -10.85 -15.65
N THR A 84 -11.35 -11.45 -14.88
CA THR A 84 -12.74 -11.04 -14.74
C THR A 84 -12.84 -9.68 -14.04
N ALA A 85 -12.16 -9.49 -12.91
CA ALA A 85 -12.15 -8.20 -12.21
C ALA A 85 -11.58 -7.07 -13.08
N GLN A 86 -10.49 -7.33 -13.81
CA GLN A 86 -9.92 -6.38 -14.76
C GLN A 86 -10.86 -6.09 -15.92
N TRP A 87 -11.50 -7.10 -16.51
CA TRP A 87 -12.47 -6.93 -17.57
C TRP A 87 -13.66 -6.06 -17.11
N LEU A 88 -14.19 -6.32 -15.92
CA LEU A 88 -15.27 -5.53 -15.32
C LEU A 88 -14.85 -4.07 -15.12
N TYR A 89 -13.63 -3.85 -14.62
CA TYR A 89 -13.07 -2.51 -14.43
C TYR A 89 -12.93 -1.76 -15.77
N ASP A 90 -12.34 -2.40 -16.79
CA ASP A 90 -12.06 -1.80 -18.09
C ASP A 90 -13.35 -1.54 -18.92
N THR A 91 -14.39 -2.33 -18.69
CA THR A 91 -15.68 -2.26 -19.39
C THR A 91 -16.78 -1.53 -18.62
N ALA A 92 -16.47 -0.95 -17.47
CA ALA A 92 -17.45 -0.15 -16.72
C ALA A 92 -17.95 1.05 -17.55
N GLU A 93 -19.26 1.13 -17.75
CA GLU A 93 -19.90 2.12 -18.61
C GLU A 93 -19.98 3.49 -17.93
N ASN A 94 -20.14 3.53 -16.61
CA ASN A 94 -20.28 4.76 -15.83
C ASN A 94 -18.93 5.44 -15.53
N THR A 95 -17.96 5.34 -16.43
CA THR A 95 -16.68 6.03 -16.33
C THR A 95 -16.75 7.41 -16.97
N LYS A 96 -16.26 8.44 -16.28
CA LYS A 96 -16.23 9.81 -16.83
C LYS A 96 -14.98 9.99 -17.68
N VAL A 97 -15.15 10.48 -18.90
CA VAL A 97 -14.00 10.88 -19.73
C VAL A 97 -13.48 12.22 -19.20
N VAL A 98 -12.26 12.24 -18.67
CA VAL A 98 -11.58 13.51 -18.41
C VAL A 98 -10.94 13.97 -19.70
N GLU A 99 -11.50 15.03 -20.26
CA GLU A 99 -10.79 15.82 -21.26
C GLU A 99 -9.50 16.32 -20.60
N GLN A 100 -8.37 15.85 -21.09
CA GLN A 100 -7.10 16.42 -20.68
C GLN A 100 -7.13 17.88 -21.10
N ALA A 101 -7.09 18.79 -20.11
CA ALA A 101 -6.88 20.21 -20.37
C ALA A 101 -5.73 20.30 -21.37
N ALA A 102 -6.03 20.79 -22.58
CA ALA A 102 -5.10 20.76 -23.69
C ALA A 102 -3.80 21.39 -23.19
N ARG A 103 -2.76 20.57 -23.00
CA ARG A 103 -1.46 21.06 -22.51
C ARG A 103 -1.14 22.28 -23.36
N PRO A 104 -0.95 23.48 -22.77
CA PRO A 104 -0.68 24.67 -23.55
C PRO A 104 0.48 24.29 -24.46
N ARG A 105 0.21 24.21 -25.77
CA ARG A 105 1.23 23.87 -26.76
C ARG A 105 2.30 24.91 -26.50
N ARG A 106 3.43 24.49 -25.91
CA ARG A 106 4.62 25.33 -25.82
C ARG A 106 4.85 25.78 -27.25
N THR A 107 4.51 27.02 -27.53
CA THR A 107 4.86 27.69 -28.77
C THR A 107 6.36 27.72 -28.72
N ILE A 108 6.98 26.69 -29.30
CA ILE A 108 8.38 26.71 -29.64
C ILE A 108 8.48 27.91 -30.57
N ARG A 109 8.89 29.06 -30.01
CA ARG A 109 9.31 30.21 -30.78
C ARG A 109 10.43 29.69 -31.66
N SER A 110 10.10 29.41 -32.90
CA SER A 110 11.05 29.14 -33.96
C SER A 110 11.75 30.48 -34.24
N ASP A 111 12.71 30.84 -33.40
CA ASP A 111 13.70 31.83 -33.81
C ASP A 111 14.50 31.20 -34.94
N GLY A 112 14.24 31.70 -36.14
CA GLY A 112 14.91 31.30 -37.36
C GLY A 112 16.39 31.67 -37.29
N SER A 113 17.22 30.75 -36.85
CA SER A 113 18.64 30.74 -37.16
C SER A 113 18.95 29.46 -37.93
N GLN A 114 18.99 29.60 -39.26
CA GLN A 114 19.51 28.57 -40.15
C GLN A 114 21.01 28.40 -39.88
N THR A 115 21.37 27.38 -39.11
CA THR A 115 22.74 26.84 -39.13
C THR A 115 22.70 25.39 -39.59
N VAL A 116 23.14 25.20 -40.83
CA VAL A 116 23.39 23.92 -41.47
C VAL A 116 24.53 23.23 -40.72
N GLY A 117 24.29 22.07 -40.09
CA GLY A 117 25.38 21.38 -39.41
C GLY A 117 25.07 20.07 -38.68
N LYS A 118 25.28 18.97 -39.39
CA LYS A 118 25.72 17.63 -38.97
C LYS A 118 24.68 16.58 -38.45
N PRO A 119 24.80 15.32 -38.92
CA PRO A 119 23.91 14.22 -38.55
C PRO A 119 24.18 13.74 -37.12
N ARG A 120 23.14 13.77 -36.29
CA ARG A 120 23.19 13.36 -34.89
C ARG A 120 23.10 11.84 -34.77
N ARG A 121 24.25 11.20 -34.49
CA ARG A 121 24.37 9.77 -34.13
C ARG A 121 23.43 9.42 -32.98
N THR A 122 22.51 8.50 -33.24
CA THR A 122 21.63 7.86 -32.25
C THR A 122 22.44 6.91 -31.38
N ARG A 123 22.87 7.38 -30.20
CA ARG A 123 23.54 6.53 -29.20
C ARG A 123 22.48 5.81 -28.36
N ARG A 124 22.08 4.62 -28.81
CA ARG A 124 21.37 3.62 -28.01
C ARG A 124 22.36 3.01 -27.02
N GLY A 125 22.13 3.22 -25.73
CA GLY A 125 22.91 2.63 -24.65
C GLY A 125 22.30 3.01 -23.32
N SER A 126 21.29 2.24 -22.89
CA SER A 126 20.74 2.25 -21.53
C SER A 126 21.75 1.61 -20.58
N ALA A 127 22.84 2.33 -20.30
CA ALA A 127 23.69 2.04 -19.15
C ALA A 127 23.08 2.74 -17.93
N LEU A 128 22.97 1.99 -16.83
CA LEU A 128 22.59 2.46 -15.50
C LEU A 128 23.12 3.88 -15.26
N GLY A 129 22.20 4.82 -15.04
CA GLY A 129 22.47 6.26 -15.00
C GLY A 129 23.56 6.61 -14.01
N ILE A 130 24.77 6.85 -14.54
CA ILE A 130 25.83 7.51 -13.80
C ILE A 130 25.32 8.93 -13.52
N PRO A 131 25.22 9.37 -12.25
CA PRO A 131 24.76 10.72 -11.93
C PRO A 131 25.63 11.77 -12.64
N SER A 132 25.00 12.87 -13.09
CA SER A 132 25.74 14.07 -13.53
C SER A 132 26.83 14.41 -12.52
N GLN A 133 28.00 14.86 -12.98
CA GLN A 133 29.13 15.22 -12.11
C GLN A 133 28.73 16.17 -10.97
N ASP A 134 27.76 17.06 -11.20
CA ASP A 134 27.25 18.00 -10.19
C ASP A 134 26.53 17.30 -9.03
N ALA A 135 25.88 16.16 -9.27
CA ALA A 135 25.18 15.41 -8.22
C ALA A 135 26.14 14.65 -7.29
N ARG A 136 27.41 14.46 -7.70
CA ARG A 136 28.42 13.77 -6.89
C ARG A 136 29.12 14.69 -5.89
N GLN A 137 29.11 16.01 -6.12
CA GLN A 137 29.86 16.93 -5.26
C GLN A 137 29.17 17.20 -3.91
N ASP A 138 27.85 16.98 -3.82
CA ASP A 138 27.08 17.32 -2.61
C ASP A 138 26.19 16.20 -2.05
N GLY A 139 26.60 14.96 -2.26
CA GLY A 139 25.92 13.79 -1.69
C GLY A 139 26.85 12.80 -1.01
N PHE A 140 26.26 11.82 -0.36
CA PHE A 140 26.92 10.64 0.19
C PHE A 140 26.14 9.38 -0.22
N LEU A 141 26.75 8.22 -0.08
CA LEU A 141 26.14 6.94 -0.43
C LEU A 141 25.46 6.32 0.79
N PHE A 142 24.16 6.05 0.71
CA PHE A 142 23.37 5.38 1.74
C PHE A 142 22.66 4.18 1.11
N PHE A 143 22.93 2.97 1.61
CA PHE A 143 22.42 1.70 1.03
C PHE A 143 22.56 1.61 -0.50
N GLY A 144 23.68 2.07 -1.05
CA GLY A 144 23.97 2.05 -2.49
C GLY A 144 23.19 3.10 -3.31
N LYS A 145 22.44 3.99 -2.66
CA LYS A 145 21.76 5.14 -3.28
C LYS A 145 22.46 6.44 -2.87
N TRP A 146 22.59 7.36 -3.81
CA TRP A 146 23.16 8.67 -3.51
C TRP A 146 22.10 9.54 -2.84
N ILE A 147 22.41 10.06 -1.65
CA ILE A 147 21.58 10.98 -0.86
C ILE A 147 22.29 12.33 -0.78
N ARG A 148 21.53 13.44 -0.84
CA ARG A 148 22.09 14.80 -0.70
C ARG A 148 22.46 15.04 0.76
N LYS A 149 23.53 15.80 1.04
CA LYS A 149 24.03 16.01 2.41
C LYS A 149 23.00 16.61 3.37
N HIS A 150 22.14 17.52 2.91
CA HIS A 150 21.08 18.09 3.75
C HIS A 150 20.04 17.06 4.20
N LEU A 151 19.94 15.90 3.54
CA LEU A 151 19.08 14.79 3.94
C LEU A 151 19.80 13.78 4.85
N ALA A 152 21.02 14.07 5.31
CA ALA A 152 21.77 13.18 6.21
C ALA A 152 21.07 12.93 7.54
N TRP A 153 20.17 13.82 7.96
CA TRP A 153 19.38 13.60 9.17
C TRP A 153 18.45 12.38 9.07
N LEU A 154 18.00 12.01 7.86
CA LEU A 154 17.19 10.80 7.63
C LEU A 154 17.96 9.49 7.84
N THR A 155 19.28 9.55 8.01
CA THR A 155 20.12 8.38 8.27
C THR A 155 20.54 8.26 9.72
N LYS A 156 20.11 9.18 10.58
CA LYS A 156 20.33 9.16 12.03
C LYS A 156 19.48 8.08 12.70
N ASP A 157 19.91 7.62 13.86
CA ASP A 157 19.05 6.84 14.75
C ASP A 157 17.99 7.74 15.40
N PHE A 158 16.84 7.17 15.74
CA PHE A 158 15.71 7.91 16.32
C PHE A 158 16.08 8.68 17.58
N GLU A 159 16.96 8.12 18.42
CA GLU A 159 17.43 8.75 19.66
C GLU A 159 18.30 9.98 19.40
N SER A 160 18.88 10.07 18.21
CA SER A 160 19.74 11.18 17.79
C SER A 160 19.03 12.20 16.90
N MET A 161 17.77 11.96 16.55
CA MET A 161 16.94 12.90 15.79
C MET A 161 16.38 13.98 16.72
N SER A 162 16.37 15.24 16.24
CA SER A 162 15.61 16.29 16.92
C SER A 162 14.11 16.01 16.84
N GLU A 163 13.30 16.67 17.68
CA GLU A 163 11.83 16.53 17.62
C GLU A 163 11.26 16.92 16.24
N GLU A 164 11.83 17.95 15.62
CA GLU A 164 11.45 18.38 14.27
C GLU A 164 11.79 17.32 13.21
N GLU A 165 13.00 16.73 13.30
CA GLU A 165 13.44 15.64 12.42
C GLU A 165 12.55 14.41 12.60
N LEU A 166 12.22 14.06 13.84
CA LEU A 166 11.37 12.91 14.14
C LEU A 166 9.94 13.10 13.64
N SER A 167 9.37 14.30 13.82
CA SER A 167 8.04 14.65 13.28
C SER A 167 8.01 14.57 11.75
N ALA A 168 9.04 15.12 11.08
CA ALA A 168 9.17 15.05 9.63
C ALA A 168 9.37 13.61 9.12
N ALA A 169 10.20 12.81 9.79
CA ALA A 169 10.40 11.40 9.48
C ALA A 169 9.10 10.60 9.62
N ALA A 170 8.30 10.87 10.65
CA ALA A 170 7.01 10.21 10.86
C ALA A 170 6.02 10.48 9.72
N ILE A 171 5.94 11.73 9.24
CA ILE A 171 5.10 12.07 8.07
C ILE A 171 5.59 11.29 6.83
N LEU A 172 6.91 11.26 6.58
CA LEU A 172 7.47 10.54 5.45
C LEU A 172 7.25 9.02 5.54
N TRP A 173 7.30 8.42 6.74
CA TRP A 173 6.93 7.00 6.92
C TRP A 173 5.47 6.76 6.58
N ALA A 174 4.56 7.56 7.13
CA ALA A 174 3.12 7.43 6.85
C ALA A 174 2.82 7.57 5.35
N MET A 175 3.48 8.51 4.67
CA MET A 175 3.40 8.65 3.21
C MET A 175 3.96 7.42 2.49
N SER A 176 5.11 6.88 2.91
CA SER A 176 5.69 5.68 2.30
C SER A 176 4.77 4.46 2.46
N ASP A 177 4.20 4.26 3.65
CA ASP A 177 3.24 3.18 3.92
C ASP A 177 1.99 3.32 3.05
N TRP A 178 1.47 4.56 2.89
CA TRP A 178 0.36 4.84 1.98
C TRP A 178 0.72 4.51 0.53
N ILE A 179 1.91 4.91 0.06
CA ILE A 179 2.40 4.63 -1.31
C ILE A 179 2.49 3.12 -1.55
N GLU A 180 3.09 2.38 -0.62
CA GLU A 180 3.27 0.93 -0.70
C GLU A 180 1.91 0.20 -0.70
N ALA A 181 0.97 0.66 0.12
CA ALA A 181 -0.35 0.08 0.25
C ALA A 181 -1.20 0.27 -1.02
N HIS A 182 -1.06 1.41 -1.71
CA HIS A 182 -1.74 1.70 -2.98
C HIS A 182 -0.97 1.23 -4.21
N LYS A 183 0.20 0.60 -4.04
CA LYS A 183 1.10 0.15 -5.13
C LYS A 183 1.43 1.27 -6.13
N MET A 184 1.53 2.50 -5.63
CA MET A 184 1.88 3.66 -6.44
C MET A 184 3.40 3.84 -6.48
N THR A 185 3.90 4.54 -7.49
CA THR A 185 5.28 5.02 -7.47
C THR A 185 5.35 6.41 -6.84
N VAL A 186 6.53 6.80 -6.35
CA VAL A 186 6.74 8.18 -5.86
C VAL A 186 6.46 9.21 -6.96
N SER A 187 6.73 8.87 -8.23
CA SER A 187 6.38 9.73 -9.37
C SER A 187 4.88 9.92 -9.55
N ASP A 188 4.07 8.90 -9.23
CA ASP A 188 2.62 9.00 -9.33
C ASP A 188 2.05 9.88 -8.22
N VAL A 189 2.58 9.73 -7.00
CA VAL A 189 2.23 10.62 -5.87
C VAL A 189 2.68 12.05 -6.14
N PHE A 190 3.88 12.24 -6.66
CA PHE A 190 4.34 13.58 -6.99
C PHE A 190 3.45 14.24 -8.03
N ARG A 191 3.08 13.53 -9.11
CA ARG A 191 2.15 14.05 -10.12
C ARG A 191 0.76 14.34 -9.52
N PHE A 192 0.40 13.63 -8.46
CA PHE A 192 -0.84 13.87 -7.72
C PHE A 192 -0.75 15.15 -6.87
N VAL A 193 0.36 15.36 -6.17
CA VAL A 193 0.55 16.49 -5.26
C VAL A 193 0.90 17.79 -6.02
N ASP A 194 1.76 17.72 -7.04
CA ASP A 194 2.16 18.81 -7.95
C ASP A 194 1.01 19.14 -8.92
N ARG A 195 0.02 19.90 -8.42
CA ARG A 195 -1.22 20.21 -9.14
C ARG A 195 -0.99 21.23 -10.24
N ASP A 196 -0.07 22.17 -10.02
CA ASP A 196 0.28 23.20 -10.97
C ASP A 196 1.28 22.74 -12.05
N CYS A 197 1.82 21.52 -11.91
CA CYS A 197 2.83 20.94 -12.78
C CYS A 197 4.12 21.79 -12.83
N SER A 198 4.45 22.48 -11.74
CA SER A 198 5.67 23.27 -11.58
C SER A 198 6.93 22.39 -11.57
N GLY A 199 6.80 21.10 -11.23
CA GLY A 199 7.92 20.20 -10.98
C GLY A 199 8.49 20.33 -9.57
N SER A 200 7.83 21.11 -8.71
CA SER A 200 8.07 21.25 -7.28
C SER A 200 6.77 21.02 -6.51
N VAL A 201 6.86 20.82 -5.19
CA VAL A 201 5.69 20.70 -4.31
C VAL A 201 5.79 21.74 -3.21
N SER A 202 4.78 22.61 -3.15
CA SER A 202 4.60 23.61 -2.09
C SER A 202 4.03 23.00 -0.79
N VAL A 203 4.04 23.77 0.31
CA VAL A 203 3.44 23.36 1.59
C VAL A 203 1.93 23.13 1.44
N GLU A 204 1.25 23.97 0.65
CA GLU A 204 -0.19 23.92 0.38
C GLU A 204 -0.57 22.66 -0.41
N GLU A 205 0.20 22.36 -1.45
CA GLU A 205 0.02 21.15 -2.26
C GLU A 205 0.25 19.90 -1.42
N LEU A 206 1.35 19.86 -0.65
CA LEU A 206 1.65 18.73 0.22
C LEU A 206 0.59 18.56 1.31
N SER A 207 0.08 19.66 1.89
CA SER A 207 -1.00 19.62 2.87
C SER A 207 -2.27 19.02 2.29
N THR A 208 -2.66 19.45 1.08
CA THR A 208 -3.82 18.89 0.39
C THR A 208 -3.60 17.42 0.04
N GLY A 209 -2.38 17.05 -0.32
CA GLY A 209 -1.98 15.66 -0.58
C GLY A 209 -2.12 14.79 0.67
N ILE A 210 -1.64 15.27 1.82
CA ILE A 210 -1.71 14.56 3.10
C ILE A 210 -3.15 14.44 3.61
N GLU A 211 -3.96 15.48 3.45
CA GLU A 211 -5.39 15.45 3.79
C GLU A 211 -6.12 14.32 3.03
N PHE A 212 -5.80 14.16 1.74
CA PHE A 212 -6.33 13.08 0.92
C PHE A 212 -5.83 11.68 1.34
N MET A 213 -4.64 11.57 1.94
CA MET A 213 -4.12 10.26 2.40
C MET A 213 -4.87 9.71 3.62
N HIS A 214 -5.74 10.51 4.25
CA HIS A 214 -6.59 10.12 5.38
C HIS A 214 -5.81 9.46 6.53
N PHE A 215 -4.69 10.08 6.93
CA PHE A 215 -3.95 9.63 8.11
C PHE A 215 -4.80 9.73 9.37
N GLU A 216 -4.64 8.75 10.27
CA GLU A 216 -5.42 8.67 11.51
C GLU A 216 -5.21 9.90 12.41
N ASN A 217 -3.97 10.37 12.46
CA ASN A 217 -3.55 11.57 13.19
C ASN A 217 -2.94 12.51 12.15
N PRO A 218 -3.75 13.31 11.43
CA PRO A 218 -3.24 14.16 10.36
C PRO A 218 -2.29 15.21 10.95
N PRO A 219 -1.08 15.39 10.37
CA PRO A 219 -0.11 16.34 10.89
C PRO A 219 -0.63 17.78 10.73
N ALA A 220 -0.35 18.62 11.73
CA ALA A 220 -0.65 20.05 11.62
C ALA A 220 0.16 20.71 10.49
N ARG A 221 -0.37 21.78 9.89
CA ARG A 221 0.29 22.51 8.80
C ARG A 221 1.71 22.97 9.15
N GLU A 222 1.96 23.28 10.41
CA GLU A 222 3.29 23.68 10.92
C GLU A 222 4.31 22.54 10.82
N HIS A 223 3.89 21.30 11.09
CA HIS A 223 4.76 20.12 10.93
C HIS A 223 5.02 19.83 9.45
N ILE A 224 4.04 20.05 8.58
CA ILE A 224 4.20 19.91 7.13
C ILE A 224 5.16 20.97 6.59
N ALA A 225 5.06 22.22 7.06
CA ALA A 225 6.01 23.28 6.73
C ALA A 225 7.43 22.96 7.23
N THR A 226 7.55 22.38 8.43
CA THR A 226 8.82 21.92 8.99
C THR A 226 9.43 20.79 8.14
N LEU A 227 8.63 19.82 7.73
CA LEU A 227 9.04 18.78 6.79
C LEU A 227 9.57 19.37 5.49
N VAL A 228 8.81 20.28 4.85
CA VAL A 228 9.22 20.94 3.61
C VAL A 228 10.54 21.68 3.80
N ARG A 229 10.71 22.40 4.92
CA ARG A 229 11.95 23.11 5.24
C ARG A 229 13.15 22.17 5.42
N LEU A 230 12.97 21.02 6.07
CA LEU A 230 14.04 20.04 6.31
C LEU A 230 14.42 19.26 5.05
N VAL A 231 13.47 19.06 4.14
CA VAL A 231 13.70 18.33 2.88
C VAL A 231 14.16 19.27 1.76
N ALA A 232 13.74 20.53 1.75
CA ALA A 232 14.15 21.50 0.73
C ALA A 232 15.64 21.80 0.84
N ALA A 233 16.36 21.70 -0.29
CA ALA A 233 17.78 22.02 -0.36
C ALA A 233 18.07 23.53 -0.22
N SER A 234 17.08 24.38 -0.51
CA SER A 234 17.19 25.84 -0.45
C SER A 234 16.21 26.38 0.57
N SER A 235 16.70 27.15 1.53
CA SER A 235 15.86 27.81 2.54
C SER A 235 14.96 28.91 1.96
N GLU A 236 15.23 29.40 0.75
CA GLU A 236 14.53 30.55 0.17
C GLU A 236 13.21 30.20 -0.51
N LYS A 237 13.10 28.99 -1.08
CA LYS A 237 11.89 28.51 -1.75
C LYS A 237 11.35 27.38 -0.89
N MET A 238 10.28 27.62 -0.15
CA MET A 238 9.57 26.60 0.65
C MET A 238 8.87 25.57 -0.25
N GLU A 239 9.63 24.95 -1.12
CA GLU A 239 9.20 24.04 -2.18
C GLU A 239 10.19 22.88 -2.28
N VAL A 240 9.67 21.68 -2.45
CA VAL A 240 10.48 20.47 -2.61
C VAL A 240 10.42 19.99 -4.05
N ASP A 241 11.58 19.90 -4.71
CA ASP A 241 11.65 19.32 -6.05
C ASP A 241 11.42 17.79 -6.02
N PHE A 242 10.86 17.25 -7.11
CA PHE A 242 10.53 15.82 -7.23
C PHE A 242 11.66 14.89 -6.81
N ARG A 243 12.88 15.19 -7.27
CA ARG A 243 14.03 14.32 -7.05
C ARG A 243 14.43 14.31 -5.58
N THR A 244 14.34 15.44 -4.90
CA THR A 244 14.65 15.53 -3.47
C THR A 244 13.61 14.81 -2.62
N LEU A 245 12.31 14.95 -2.94
CA LEU A 245 11.26 14.19 -2.25
C LEU A 245 11.40 12.67 -2.49
N GLU A 246 11.71 12.26 -3.71
CA GLU A 246 11.98 10.85 -4.05
C GLU A 246 13.16 10.29 -3.25
N MET A 247 14.23 11.07 -3.10
CA MET A 247 15.38 10.69 -2.30
C MET A 247 15.04 10.58 -0.80
N ALA A 248 14.25 11.51 -0.26
CA ALA A 248 13.79 11.47 1.13
C ALA A 248 12.92 10.23 1.41
N LEU A 249 11.90 9.97 0.58
CA LEU A 249 11.05 8.77 0.70
C LEU A 249 11.85 7.48 0.53
N THR A 250 12.83 7.47 -0.38
CA THR A 250 13.73 6.31 -0.55
C THR A 250 14.59 6.08 0.70
N ALA A 251 15.12 7.14 1.30
CA ALA A 251 15.94 7.05 2.51
C ALA A 251 15.14 6.46 3.68
N VAL A 252 13.95 7.01 3.90
CA VAL A 252 12.98 6.59 4.93
C VAL A 252 12.55 5.13 4.73
N THR A 253 12.30 4.73 3.49
CA THR A 253 11.97 3.34 3.15
C THR A 253 13.14 2.41 3.41
N LYS A 254 14.38 2.81 3.10
CA LYS A 254 15.59 2.01 3.35
C LYS A 254 15.90 1.89 4.83
N GLN A 255 15.74 2.97 5.60
CA GLN A 255 15.88 2.96 7.05
C GLN A 255 14.83 2.03 7.69
N ARG A 256 13.58 2.08 7.22
CA ARG A 256 12.54 1.12 7.62
C ARG A 256 12.92 -0.31 7.24
N GLU A 257 13.32 -0.55 6.01
CA GLU A 257 13.76 -1.88 5.54
C GLU A 257 14.94 -2.43 6.37
N GLN A 258 15.85 -1.57 6.84
CA GLN A 258 16.96 -1.92 7.73
C GLN A 258 16.44 -2.30 9.12
N ARG A 259 15.58 -1.48 9.71
CA ARG A 259 15.00 -1.77 11.04
C ARG A 259 14.14 -3.02 11.02
N ASP A 260 13.40 -3.21 9.92
CA ASP A 260 12.55 -4.36 9.70
C ASP A 260 13.32 -5.47 8.98
N ARG A 261 14.65 -5.35 8.79
CA ARG A 261 15.44 -6.33 8.06
C ARG A 261 15.36 -7.69 8.70
N ALA A 262 15.33 -7.75 10.03
CA ALA A 262 15.05 -8.96 10.77
C ALA A 262 13.68 -9.56 10.40
N ALA A 263 12.58 -8.82 10.58
CA ALA A 263 11.23 -9.27 10.19
C ALA A 263 11.14 -9.70 8.71
N ASN A 264 11.66 -8.85 7.83
CA ASN A 264 11.65 -9.01 6.39
C ASN A 264 12.50 -10.21 5.95
N CYS A 265 13.62 -10.48 6.63
CA CYS A 265 14.42 -11.67 6.40
C CYS A 265 13.59 -12.94 6.62
N PHE A 266 12.66 -12.95 7.57
CA PHE A 266 11.77 -14.09 7.76
C PHE A 266 10.68 -14.14 6.72
N LEU A 267 10.14 -13.01 6.25
CA LEU A 267 9.04 -12.96 5.27
C LEU A 267 9.48 -13.19 3.80
N LYS A 268 10.73 -12.91 3.45
CA LYS A 268 11.26 -13.05 2.07
C LYS A 268 11.19 -14.50 1.58
N ASP A 269 11.02 -14.69 0.27
CA ASP A 269 11.25 -15.99 -0.35
C ASP A 269 12.74 -16.35 -0.24
N VAL A 270 13.07 -17.60 0.09
CA VAL A 270 14.46 -18.08 0.27
C VAL A 270 15.35 -17.78 -0.94
N SER A 271 14.78 -17.78 -2.15
CA SER A 271 15.48 -17.45 -3.39
C SER A 271 15.89 -15.98 -3.54
N LYS A 272 15.31 -15.09 -2.73
CA LYS A 272 15.61 -13.65 -2.71
C LYS A 272 16.44 -13.23 -1.50
N MET A 273 16.75 -14.17 -0.60
CA MET A 273 17.60 -13.91 0.55
C MET A 273 19.07 -13.92 0.14
N SER A 274 19.83 -12.96 0.64
CA SER A 274 21.28 -13.04 0.65
C SER A 274 21.75 -14.25 1.50
N LYS A 275 23.00 -14.69 1.29
CA LYS A 275 23.58 -15.78 2.08
C LYS A 275 23.53 -15.48 3.59
N ALA A 276 23.81 -14.24 3.98
CA ALA A 276 23.73 -13.78 5.36
C ALA A 276 22.29 -13.86 5.92
N GLU A 277 21.29 -13.43 5.14
CA GLU A 277 19.88 -13.53 5.51
C GLU A 277 19.42 -14.98 5.67
N CYS A 278 19.76 -15.85 4.71
CA CYS A 278 19.41 -17.27 4.80
C CYS A 278 20.04 -17.91 6.05
N ASN A 279 21.31 -17.61 6.31
CA ASN A 279 22.05 -18.08 7.45
C ASN A 279 21.41 -17.64 8.79
N ALA A 280 21.14 -16.36 8.94
CA ALA A 280 20.50 -15.84 10.14
C ALA A 280 19.08 -16.36 10.32
N CYS A 281 18.32 -16.52 9.22
CA CYS A 281 16.97 -17.07 9.26
C CYS A 281 16.95 -18.50 9.79
N ILE A 282 17.88 -19.35 9.33
CA ILE A 282 18.06 -20.72 9.84
C ILE A 282 18.44 -20.69 11.32
N PHE A 283 19.41 -19.85 11.69
CA PHE A 283 19.87 -19.74 13.08
C PHE A 283 18.77 -19.30 14.04
N LEU A 284 18.06 -18.22 13.71
CA LEU A 284 16.98 -17.67 14.53
C LEU A 284 15.76 -18.60 14.56
N LYS A 285 15.53 -19.36 13.47
CA LYS A 285 14.52 -20.42 13.46
C LYS A 285 14.83 -21.50 14.49
N ASP A 286 16.06 -21.96 14.55
CA ASP A 286 16.46 -23.00 15.52
C ASP A 286 16.52 -22.45 16.95
N LEU A 287 16.94 -21.20 17.13
CA LEU A 287 16.95 -20.52 18.43
C LEU A 287 15.53 -20.34 18.97
N TRP A 288 14.58 -19.99 18.11
CA TRP A 288 13.18 -19.89 18.47
C TRP A 288 12.58 -21.22 18.92
N GLU A 289 12.96 -22.34 18.28
CA GLU A 289 12.52 -23.65 18.73
C GLU A 289 13.14 -24.02 20.09
N VAL A 290 14.34 -23.54 20.43
CA VAL A 290 14.90 -23.67 21.79
C VAL A 290 14.03 -22.91 22.80
N LEU A 291 13.63 -21.67 22.49
CA LEU A 291 12.73 -20.87 23.33
C LEU A 291 11.44 -21.64 23.65
N LYS A 292 10.83 -22.25 22.62
CA LYS A 292 9.61 -23.06 22.76
C LYS A 292 9.83 -24.32 23.61
N ASP A 293 10.86 -25.09 23.30
CA ASP A 293 11.15 -26.37 23.97
C ASP A 293 11.40 -26.15 25.47
N LYS A 294 12.12 -25.09 25.82
CA LYS A 294 12.46 -24.73 27.20
C LYS A 294 11.43 -23.82 27.89
N LYS A 295 10.40 -23.35 27.18
CA LYS A 295 9.38 -22.39 27.67
C LYS A 295 9.98 -21.13 28.31
N MET A 296 11.03 -20.60 27.72
CA MET A 296 11.70 -19.38 28.21
C MET A 296 11.24 -18.14 27.44
N THR A 297 11.29 -16.98 28.09
CA THR A 297 11.03 -15.69 27.42
C THR A 297 12.30 -15.19 26.70
N PRO A 298 12.18 -14.29 25.70
CA PRO A 298 13.34 -13.64 25.08
C PRO A 298 14.30 -12.99 26.08
N ASP A 299 13.77 -12.38 27.15
CA ASP A 299 14.59 -11.78 28.22
C ASP A 299 15.39 -12.82 29.01
N GLN A 300 14.79 -13.96 29.31
CA GLN A 300 15.48 -15.06 29.99
C GLN A 300 16.57 -15.65 29.09
N LEU A 301 16.30 -15.75 27.79
CA LEU A 301 17.31 -16.17 26.81
C LEU A 301 18.47 -15.19 26.76
N PHE A 302 18.20 -13.88 26.72
CA PHE A 302 19.27 -12.86 26.76
C PHE A 302 20.15 -13.07 27.99
N THR A 303 19.55 -13.27 29.16
CA THR A 303 20.26 -13.49 30.42
C THR A 303 21.08 -14.79 30.42
N GLU A 304 20.65 -15.83 29.71
CA GLU A 304 21.45 -17.06 29.53
C GLU A 304 22.60 -16.89 28.52
N LEU A 305 22.44 -16.00 27.53
CA LEU A 305 23.47 -15.73 26.51
C LEU A 305 24.54 -14.75 27.01
N ASP A 306 24.15 -13.81 27.87
CA ASP A 306 24.99 -12.75 28.45
C ASP A 306 25.75 -13.30 29.68
N GLU A 307 26.75 -14.16 29.42
CA GLU A 307 27.52 -14.83 30.49
C GLU A 307 28.34 -13.84 31.32
N ASP A 308 28.84 -12.76 30.70
CA ASP A 308 29.63 -11.73 31.37
C ASP A 308 28.78 -10.65 32.04
N LYS A 309 27.45 -10.64 31.78
CA LYS A 309 26.48 -9.67 32.30
C LYS A 309 26.83 -8.23 31.93
N SER A 310 27.44 -8.05 30.77
CA SER A 310 27.77 -6.73 30.24
C SER A 310 26.53 -5.94 29.84
N GLY A 311 25.38 -6.62 29.67
CA GLY A 311 24.14 -6.01 29.20
C GLY A 311 24.06 -5.88 27.68
N ALA A 312 25.06 -6.39 26.96
CA ALA A 312 25.13 -6.38 25.50
C ALA A 312 25.85 -7.64 24.99
N LEU A 313 25.28 -8.32 24.00
CA LEU A 313 25.87 -9.54 23.46
C LEU A 313 26.86 -9.23 22.36
N THR A 314 28.09 -9.69 22.51
CA THR A 314 29.06 -9.70 21.41
C THR A 314 28.75 -10.83 20.43
N SER A 315 29.28 -10.72 19.21
CA SER A 315 29.12 -11.76 18.17
C SER A 315 29.63 -13.14 18.59
N GLN A 316 30.71 -13.16 19.38
CA GLN A 316 31.28 -14.40 19.91
C GLN A 316 30.38 -15.01 20.98
N GLU A 317 29.89 -14.23 21.94
CA GLU A 317 29.01 -14.72 23.00
C GLU A 317 27.72 -15.28 22.43
N LEU A 318 27.05 -14.54 21.55
CA LEU A 318 25.83 -15.00 20.91
C LEU A 318 26.05 -16.34 20.20
N THR A 319 27.13 -16.46 19.42
CA THR A 319 27.40 -17.66 18.64
C THR A 319 27.79 -18.85 19.54
N VAL A 320 28.64 -18.63 20.53
CA VAL A 320 29.13 -19.70 21.43
C VAL A 320 28.01 -20.19 22.34
N GLN A 321 27.29 -19.28 22.99
CA GLN A 321 26.25 -19.64 23.95
C GLN A 321 25.00 -20.19 23.25
N ALA A 322 24.57 -19.60 22.12
CA ALA A 322 23.45 -20.17 21.36
C ALA A 322 23.78 -21.57 20.85
N ARG A 323 25.02 -21.83 20.39
CA ARG A 323 25.43 -23.19 19.99
C ARG A 323 25.44 -24.14 21.18
N LYS A 324 25.86 -23.71 22.37
CA LYS A 324 25.81 -24.51 23.61
C LYS A 324 24.35 -24.89 23.92
N LEU A 325 23.42 -23.95 23.80
CA LEU A 325 21.98 -24.19 23.98
C LEU A 325 21.39 -25.12 22.92
N MET A 326 21.77 -24.94 21.65
CA MET A 326 21.29 -25.76 20.54
C MET A 326 21.83 -27.20 20.57
N ARG A 327 23.05 -27.42 21.06
CA ARG A 327 23.66 -28.76 21.21
C ARG A 327 22.95 -29.63 22.25
N LEU A 328 22.24 -29.03 23.18
CA LEU A 328 21.44 -29.75 24.18
C LEU A 328 20.16 -30.34 23.58
N ARG A 329 19.83 -30.06 22.31
CA ARG A 329 18.69 -30.67 21.61
C ARG A 329 19.05 -32.02 21.02
N SER A 330 18.09 -32.94 21.04
CA SER A 330 18.22 -34.28 20.46
C SER A 330 18.14 -34.30 18.92
N ARG A 331 17.83 -33.17 18.26
CA ARG A 331 17.65 -33.08 16.81
C ARG A 331 18.86 -32.41 16.13
N PRO A 332 19.25 -32.85 14.91
CA PRO A 332 20.28 -32.18 14.13
C PRO A 332 19.86 -30.72 13.86
N CYS A 333 20.76 -29.78 14.13
CA CYS A 333 20.50 -28.35 14.10
C CYS A 333 21.36 -27.71 13.00
N PRO A 334 20.80 -27.37 11.82
CA PRO A 334 21.54 -26.75 10.72
C PRO A 334 22.22 -25.44 11.12
N ALA A 335 21.69 -24.74 12.13
CA ALA A 335 22.28 -23.53 12.68
C ALA A 335 23.72 -23.68 13.22
N LEU A 336 24.15 -24.90 13.57
CA LEU A 336 25.51 -25.13 14.08
C LEU A 336 26.59 -24.91 13.01
N ALA A 337 26.25 -24.97 11.73
CA ALA A 337 27.18 -24.77 10.62
C ALA A 337 27.29 -23.30 10.17
N ILE A 338 26.58 -22.38 10.84
CA ILE A 338 26.44 -20.99 10.41
C ILE A 338 27.41 -20.12 11.20
N GLU A 339 28.27 -19.39 10.49
CA GLU A 339 29.40 -18.67 11.09
C GLU A 339 29.07 -17.26 11.63
N SER A 340 27.96 -16.62 11.23
CA SER A 340 27.56 -15.34 11.82
C SER A 340 26.11 -14.96 11.46
N PRO A 341 25.14 -15.08 12.38
CA PRO A 341 23.80 -14.50 12.24
C PRO A 341 23.72 -13.04 12.75
N PHE A 342 24.85 -12.46 13.16
CA PHE A 342 24.92 -11.25 13.99
C PHE A 342 24.42 -9.99 13.27
N GLU A 343 24.70 -9.87 11.97
CA GLU A 343 24.32 -8.71 11.14
C GLU A 343 22.81 -8.43 11.05
N LEU A 344 21.97 -9.37 11.49
CA LEU A 344 20.52 -9.23 11.51
C LEU A 344 19.95 -8.94 12.90
N LEU A 345 20.77 -9.06 13.93
CA LEU A 345 20.40 -8.81 15.32
C LEU A 345 20.90 -7.44 15.78
N ASP A 346 22.07 -7.03 15.28
CA ASP A 346 22.64 -5.70 15.48
C ASP A 346 21.92 -4.71 14.55
N LEU A 347 20.92 -3.99 15.09
CA LEU A 347 20.04 -3.14 14.29
C LEU A 347 20.66 -1.77 13.99
N ASN A 348 21.45 -1.25 14.93
CA ASN A 348 22.15 0.03 14.82
C ASN A 348 23.55 -0.12 14.19
N GLY A 349 24.09 -1.33 14.08
CA GLY A 349 25.38 -1.61 13.46
C GLY A 349 26.56 -1.24 14.36
N ASP A 350 26.36 -1.20 15.68
CA ASP A 350 27.39 -0.81 16.65
C ASP A 350 28.34 -1.97 17.03
N GLY A 351 28.06 -3.17 16.54
CA GLY A 351 28.83 -4.38 16.80
C GLY A 351 28.43 -5.10 18.09
N LEU A 352 27.38 -4.65 18.76
CA LEU A 352 26.79 -5.21 19.97
C LEU A 352 25.30 -5.51 19.72
N VAL A 353 24.75 -6.49 20.43
CA VAL A 353 23.30 -6.75 20.41
C VAL A 353 22.76 -6.52 21.80
N THR A 354 22.03 -5.42 21.96
CA THR A 354 21.38 -5.08 23.22
C THR A 354 20.19 -6.01 23.50
N ARG A 355 19.75 -6.03 24.76
CA ARG A 355 18.54 -6.77 25.17
C ARG A 355 17.31 -6.36 24.36
N SER A 356 17.15 -5.06 24.11
CA SER A 356 16.03 -4.53 23.34
C SER A 356 16.04 -5.07 21.91
N GLU A 357 17.20 -5.06 21.25
CA GLU A 357 17.34 -5.54 19.87
C GLU A 357 17.07 -7.04 19.75
N LEU A 358 17.60 -7.86 20.67
CA LEU A 358 17.32 -9.30 20.65
C LEU A 358 15.83 -9.59 20.82
N CYS A 359 15.18 -8.93 21.79
CA CYS A 359 13.74 -9.08 22.04
C CYS A 359 12.91 -8.63 20.82
N ASP A 360 13.23 -7.46 20.25
CA ASP A 360 12.54 -6.92 19.07
C ASP A 360 12.67 -7.86 17.87
N VAL A 361 13.86 -8.42 17.62
CA VAL A 361 14.09 -9.34 16.51
C VAL A 361 13.33 -10.65 16.72
N LEU A 362 13.38 -11.24 17.92
CA LEU A 362 12.67 -12.48 18.22
C LEU A 362 11.15 -12.31 18.11
N GLU A 363 10.63 -11.17 18.56
CA GLU A 363 9.22 -10.83 18.43
C GLU A 363 8.83 -10.64 16.96
N LYS A 364 9.67 -9.96 16.18
CA LYS A 364 9.52 -9.86 14.71
C LYS A 364 9.54 -11.23 14.03
N VAL A 365 10.37 -12.18 14.47
CA VAL A 365 10.39 -13.56 13.94
C VAL A 365 9.05 -14.25 14.23
N ARG A 366 8.52 -14.07 15.45
CA ARG A 366 7.22 -14.61 15.86
C ARG A 366 6.10 -14.10 14.96
N GLN A 367 6.03 -12.78 14.77
CA GLN A 367 5.04 -12.13 13.92
C GLN A 367 5.20 -12.56 12.46
N ALA A 368 6.42 -12.56 11.93
CA ALA A 368 6.70 -12.96 10.55
C ALA A 368 6.26 -14.40 10.27
N ARG A 369 6.45 -15.33 11.20
CA ARG A 369 5.96 -16.70 11.05
C ARG A 369 4.44 -16.80 11.06
N HIS A 370 3.77 -16.02 11.90
CA HIS A 370 2.32 -15.96 11.90
C HIS A 370 1.79 -15.41 10.57
N LEU A 371 2.42 -14.34 10.07
CA LEU A 371 2.13 -13.76 8.77
C LEU A 371 2.47 -14.71 7.60
N GLN A 372 3.55 -15.50 7.67
CA GLN A 372 3.85 -16.51 6.65
C GLN A 372 2.80 -17.62 6.61
N ALA A 373 2.34 -18.09 7.78
CA ALA A 373 1.26 -19.07 7.82
C ALA A 373 -0.02 -18.54 7.16
N LEU A 374 -0.29 -17.23 7.29
CA LEU A 374 -1.39 -16.54 6.61
C LEU A 374 -1.09 -16.27 5.11
N GLN A 375 0.15 -15.92 4.76
CA GLN A 375 0.55 -15.58 3.39
C GLN A 375 0.75 -16.79 2.50
N ASP A 376 1.14 -17.95 3.04
CA ASP A 376 1.23 -19.19 2.27
C ASP A 376 -0.17 -19.65 1.80
N GLU A 377 -1.25 -19.15 2.41
CA GLU A 377 -2.61 -19.26 1.86
C GLU A 377 -2.92 -18.22 0.75
N VAL A 378 -2.16 -17.12 0.66
CA VAL A 378 -2.52 -15.89 -0.10
C VAL A 378 -1.48 -15.48 -1.18
N LYS A 379 -0.31 -16.13 -1.29
CA LYS A 379 0.72 -15.82 -2.32
C LYS A 379 0.25 -16.22 -3.73
N HIS A 380 -0.67 -15.44 -4.27
CA HIS A 380 -1.19 -15.62 -5.62
C HIS A 380 -0.19 -15.05 -6.64
N PRO A 381 0.22 -15.81 -7.67
CA PRO A 381 1.26 -15.43 -8.63
C PRO A 381 0.98 -14.16 -9.46
N ILE A 382 -0.24 -13.61 -9.38
CA ILE A 382 -0.73 -12.53 -10.24
C ILE A 382 -0.19 -11.14 -9.85
N PHE A 383 0.05 -10.86 -8.56
CA PHE A 383 0.59 -9.56 -8.13
C PHE A 383 2.06 -9.32 -8.54
N LYS A 384 2.74 -10.34 -9.06
CA LYS A 384 4.08 -10.21 -9.66
C LYS A 384 4.01 -9.84 -11.15
N SER A 385 2.83 -9.89 -11.79
CA SER A 385 2.65 -9.78 -13.24
C SER A 385 2.01 -8.47 -13.72
N THR A 386 1.39 -7.70 -12.83
CA THR A 386 0.70 -6.42 -13.16
C THR A 386 1.64 -5.30 -13.61
N ALA A 387 2.97 -5.43 -13.42
CA ALA A 387 3.95 -4.50 -13.96
C ALA A 387 4.09 -4.54 -15.51
N ALA A 388 3.42 -5.48 -16.19
CA ALA A 388 3.55 -5.69 -17.63
C ALA A 388 2.37 -5.17 -18.48
N SER A 389 1.39 -4.45 -17.91
CA SER A 389 0.28 -3.93 -18.73
C SER A 389 0.67 -2.68 -19.51
N ARG A 390 0.53 -2.79 -20.83
CA ARG A 390 1.07 -1.88 -21.84
C ARG A 390 0.29 -0.57 -21.93
N SER A 391 1.04 0.48 -22.26
CA SER A 391 0.60 1.81 -22.70
C SER A 391 -0.45 1.73 -23.82
N LEU A 392 -1.73 1.72 -23.45
CA LEU A 392 -2.75 2.32 -24.30
C LEU A 392 -2.67 3.83 -24.07
N LYS A 393 -2.41 4.57 -25.15
CA LYS A 393 -2.62 6.01 -25.19
C LYS A 393 -4.14 6.27 -25.16
N SER A 394 -4.78 5.93 -24.05
CA SER A 394 -6.23 6.02 -23.90
C SER A 394 -6.58 7.25 -23.09
N VAL A 395 -7.65 7.90 -23.55
CA VAL A 395 -8.48 8.80 -22.75
C VAL A 395 -8.52 8.31 -21.30
N ARG A 396 -8.19 9.20 -20.35
CA ARG A 396 -8.26 8.86 -18.93
C ARG A 396 -9.73 8.77 -18.56
N ARG A 397 -10.24 7.54 -18.49
CA ARG A 397 -11.54 7.21 -17.92
C ARG A 397 -11.41 7.27 -16.40
N LEU A 398 -12.21 8.11 -15.76
CA LEU A 398 -12.35 8.13 -14.31
C LEU A 398 -13.28 7.01 -13.89
N PHE A 399 -12.69 6.05 -13.22
CA PHE A 399 -13.43 5.03 -12.48
C PHE A 399 -13.91 5.62 -11.15
N GLY A 400 -15.08 6.28 -11.18
CA GLY A 400 -15.71 6.91 -10.02
C GLY A 400 -16.73 6.00 -9.33
N LEU A 401 -17.50 6.56 -8.39
CA LEU A 401 -18.49 5.83 -7.58
C LEU A 401 -19.46 4.96 -8.39
N CYS A 402 -20.03 5.49 -9.48
CA CYS A 402 -21.00 4.75 -10.28
C CYS A 402 -20.37 3.53 -10.97
N ALA A 403 -19.16 3.69 -11.53
CA ALA A 403 -18.40 2.59 -12.14
C ALA A 403 -18.00 1.54 -11.10
N PHE A 404 -17.68 1.98 -9.88
CA PHE A 404 -17.40 1.11 -8.76
C PHE A 404 -18.62 0.25 -8.36
N ILE A 405 -19.79 0.86 -8.16
CA ILE A 405 -21.03 0.14 -7.84
C ILE A 405 -21.40 -0.83 -8.96
N GLU A 406 -21.35 -0.35 -10.21
CA GLU A 406 -21.58 -1.17 -11.41
C GLU A 406 -20.68 -2.42 -11.41
N SER A 407 -19.38 -2.23 -11.19
CA SER A 407 -18.42 -3.33 -11.23
C SER A 407 -18.64 -4.34 -10.10
N LEU A 408 -18.94 -3.89 -8.88
CA LEU A 408 -19.27 -4.77 -7.76
C LEU A 408 -20.55 -5.58 -8.01
N LEU A 409 -21.59 -4.97 -8.55
CA LEU A 409 -22.81 -5.69 -8.91
C LEU A 409 -22.56 -6.70 -10.02
N LYS A 410 -21.79 -6.33 -11.05
CA LYS A 410 -21.39 -7.26 -12.11
C LYS A 410 -20.57 -8.44 -11.56
N VAL A 411 -19.73 -8.25 -10.53
CA VAL A 411 -19.03 -9.36 -9.85
C VAL A 411 -20.05 -10.39 -9.33
N ALA A 412 -21.08 -9.94 -8.62
CA ALA A 412 -22.10 -10.82 -8.05
C ALA A 412 -22.96 -11.50 -9.12
N LEU A 413 -23.40 -10.75 -10.14
CA LEU A 413 -24.19 -11.28 -11.25
C LEU A 413 -23.40 -12.35 -12.02
N VAL A 414 -22.15 -12.06 -12.41
CA VAL A 414 -21.28 -13.02 -13.08
C VAL A 414 -21.04 -14.26 -12.22
N HIS A 415 -20.78 -14.09 -10.93
CA HIS A 415 -20.54 -15.24 -10.06
C HIS A 415 -21.78 -16.13 -9.96
N LEU A 416 -22.95 -15.56 -9.66
CA LEU A 416 -24.15 -16.36 -9.44
C LEU A 416 -24.74 -16.93 -10.73
N ASP A 417 -24.55 -16.28 -11.88
CA ASP A 417 -25.02 -16.77 -13.18
C ASP A 417 -24.17 -17.93 -13.72
N TYR A 418 -22.85 -17.88 -13.52
CA TYR A 418 -21.92 -18.83 -14.17
C TYR A 418 -21.28 -19.83 -13.20
N HIS A 419 -21.14 -19.48 -11.93
CA HIS A 419 -20.49 -20.31 -10.90
C HIS A 419 -21.43 -20.70 -9.76
N GLY A 420 -22.60 -20.06 -9.67
CA GLY A 420 -23.63 -20.40 -8.71
C GLY A 420 -24.30 -21.75 -9.02
N THR A 421 -25.06 -22.24 -8.04
CA THR A 421 -25.99 -23.36 -8.26
C THR A 421 -27.09 -22.96 -9.26
N PRO A 422 -27.74 -23.91 -9.95
CA PRO A 422 -28.83 -23.60 -10.88
C PRO A 422 -29.93 -22.73 -10.24
N THR A 423 -30.29 -23.01 -8.99
CA THR A 423 -31.27 -22.23 -8.23
C THR A 423 -30.81 -20.79 -8.00
N GLN A 424 -29.51 -20.55 -7.81
CA GLN A 424 -28.94 -19.20 -7.66
C GLN A 424 -28.90 -18.45 -9.00
N ALA A 425 -28.56 -19.13 -10.08
CA ALA A 425 -28.56 -18.55 -11.43
C ALA A 425 -29.97 -18.11 -11.85
N GLU A 426 -31.00 -18.84 -11.45
CA GLU A 426 -32.42 -18.52 -11.71
C GLU A 426 -32.98 -17.39 -10.83
N GLN A 427 -32.25 -16.90 -9.83
CA GLN A 427 -32.72 -15.79 -8.99
C GLN A 427 -32.78 -14.46 -9.75
N SER A 428 -33.65 -13.55 -9.30
CA SER A 428 -33.70 -12.18 -9.81
C SER A 428 -32.38 -11.43 -9.61
N SER A 429 -32.09 -10.45 -10.46
CA SER A 429 -30.88 -9.62 -10.33
C SER A 429 -30.85 -8.85 -9.01
N SER A 430 -32.00 -8.46 -8.47
CA SER A 430 -32.11 -7.87 -7.13
C SER A 430 -31.74 -8.83 -5.99
N SER A 431 -32.08 -10.11 -6.10
CA SER A 431 -31.69 -11.13 -5.12
C SER A 431 -30.17 -11.38 -5.17
N LYS A 432 -29.58 -11.35 -6.36
CA LYS A 432 -28.12 -11.44 -6.56
C LYS A 432 -27.39 -10.21 -5.99
N ALA A 433 -27.96 -9.01 -6.15
CA ALA A 433 -27.44 -7.79 -5.52
C ALA A 433 -27.54 -7.84 -3.98
N MET A 434 -28.64 -8.37 -3.43
CA MET A 434 -28.78 -8.58 -1.99
C MET A 434 -27.76 -9.59 -1.46
N TRP A 435 -27.50 -10.67 -2.20
CA TRP A 435 -26.46 -11.65 -1.85
C TRP A 435 -25.09 -10.99 -1.70
N LEU A 436 -24.72 -10.09 -2.61
CA LEU A 436 -23.45 -9.35 -2.53
C LEU A 436 -23.34 -8.56 -1.22
N LEU A 437 -24.41 -7.84 -0.84
CA LEU A 437 -24.43 -7.03 0.37
C LEU A 437 -24.27 -7.90 1.63
N VAL A 438 -24.98 -9.03 1.70
CA VAL A 438 -24.86 -9.99 2.79
C VAL A 438 -23.45 -10.60 2.85
N HIS A 439 -22.88 -10.93 1.70
CA HIS A 439 -21.50 -11.45 1.62
C HIS A 439 -20.50 -10.42 2.15
N MET A 440 -20.57 -9.17 1.66
CA MET A 440 -19.69 -8.09 2.10
C MET A 440 -19.83 -7.81 3.60
N HIS A 441 -21.06 -7.80 4.13
CA HIS A 441 -21.31 -7.65 5.56
C HIS A 441 -20.66 -8.77 6.38
N MET A 442 -20.83 -10.03 5.97
CA MET A 442 -20.20 -11.17 6.65
C MET A 442 -18.68 -11.01 6.70
N ARG A 443 -18.06 -10.60 5.59
CA ARG A 443 -16.61 -10.40 5.50
C ARG A 443 -16.14 -9.23 6.36
N PHE A 444 -16.88 -8.13 6.38
CA PHE A 444 -16.63 -7.00 7.27
C PHE A 444 -16.67 -7.40 8.75
N LYS A 445 -17.65 -8.22 9.15
CA LYS A 445 -17.76 -8.74 10.53
C LYS A 445 -16.55 -9.60 10.92
N VAL A 446 -16.14 -10.52 10.03
CA VAL A 446 -14.94 -11.34 10.26
C VAL A 446 -13.69 -10.47 10.38
N ALA A 447 -13.56 -9.42 9.56
CA ALA A 447 -12.46 -8.47 9.68
C ALA A 447 -12.50 -7.70 11.01
N ALA A 448 -13.68 -7.31 11.48
CA ALA A 448 -13.88 -6.65 12.78
C ALA A 448 -13.43 -7.55 13.94
N GLU A 449 -13.87 -8.82 13.95
CA GLU A 449 -13.50 -9.80 14.97
C GLU A 449 -11.99 -10.05 15.00
N ARG A 450 -11.35 -10.17 13.83
CA ARG A 450 -9.89 -10.29 13.73
C ARG A 450 -9.17 -9.05 14.25
N SER A 451 -9.65 -7.86 13.90
CA SER A 451 -9.07 -6.60 14.38
C SER A 451 -9.20 -6.47 15.89
N ALA A 452 -10.32 -6.87 16.48
CA ALA A 452 -10.52 -6.88 17.93
C ALA A 452 -9.58 -7.87 18.62
N ALA A 453 -9.43 -9.09 18.09
CA ALA A 453 -8.51 -10.08 18.63
C ALA A 453 -7.03 -9.63 18.58
N LEU A 454 -6.63 -8.93 17.51
CA LEU A 454 -5.30 -8.33 17.41
C LEU A 454 -5.11 -7.19 18.43
N ALA A 455 -6.11 -6.32 18.59
CA ALA A 455 -6.06 -5.24 19.57
C ALA A 455 -5.99 -5.77 21.02
N GLU A 456 -6.69 -6.86 21.34
CA GLU A 456 -6.58 -7.52 22.65
C GLU A 456 -5.19 -8.15 22.87
N ALA A 457 -4.59 -8.71 21.82
CA ALA A 457 -3.23 -9.25 21.89
C ALA A 457 -2.16 -8.15 22.05
N GLU A 458 -2.38 -6.98 21.44
CA GLU A 458 -1.47 -5.83 21.53
C GLU A 458 -1.67 -5.00 22.80
N GLY A 459 -2.87 -4.98 23.38
CA GLY A 459 -3.22 -4.21 24.58
C GLY A 459 -2.41 -4.57 25.84
N GLY A 460 -1.65 -5.66 25.83
CA GLY A 460 -0.67 -6.00 26.87
C GLY A 460 0.75 -5.48 26.62
N ALA A 461 1.08 -5.02 25.41
CA ALA A 461 2.42 -4.58 25.00
C ALA A 461 2.46 -3.15 24.43
N ALA A 462 1.31 -2.62 24.00
CA ALA A 462 1.15 -1.26 23.49
C ALA A 462 0.89 -0.25 24.61
N GLU A 463 1.56 -0.39 25.76
CA GLU A 463 1.85 0.79 26.57
C GLU A 463 2.60 1.73 25.63
N ALA A 464 1.88 2.78 25.22
CA ALA A 464 2.28 3.65 24.15
C ALA A 464 3.75 4.03 24.34
N LYS A 465 4.51 4.05 23.24
CA LYS A 465 5.77 4.78 23.16
C LYS A 465 5.44 6.27 23.36
N ILE A 466 5.07 6.60 24.59
CA ILE A 466 4.84 7.93 25.11
C ILE A 466 6.24 8.48 25.21
N PHE A 467 6.52 9.50 24.40
CA PHE A 467 7.72 10.29 24.61
C PHE A 467 7.72 10.76 26.06
N PRO A 468 8.79 10.51 26.82
CA PRO A 468 8.89 10.90 28.21
C PRO A 468 9.19 12.40 28.27
N ASP A 469 8.24 13.24 27.86
CA ASP A 469 8.24 14.64 28.31
C ASP A 469 6.83 15.24 28.28
N GLY A 470 6.49 15.96 29.35
CA GLY A 470 5.13 16.27 29.81
C GLY A 470 4.30 17.25 28.96
N GLY A 471 4.55 17.34 27.65
CA GLY A 471 3.66 17.97 26.68
C GLY A 471 2.53 17.04 26.27
N GLN A 472 1.41 17.57 25.78
CA GLN A 472 0.32 16.75 25.23
C GLN A 472 0.92 15.75 24.22
N ALA A 473 0.84 14.45 24.51
CA ALA A 473 1.39 13.40 23.68
C ALA A 473 0.69 13.40 22.31
N GLN A 474 1.24 14.16 21.37
CA GLN A 474 0.76 14.17 19.99
C GLN A 474 1.11 12.81 19.38
N ARG A 475 0.07 12.08 19.02
CA ARG A 475 0.22 10.80 18.31
C ARG A 475 0.82 11.10 16.94
N LEU A 476 1.87 10.35 16.59
CA LEU A 476 2.51 10.47 15.28
C LEU A 476 1.51 10.12 14.16
N PRO A 477 1.64 10.74 12.98
CA PRO A 477 0.83 10.40 11.83
C PRO A 477 1.03 8.93 11.46
N GLN A 478 -0.07 8.21 11.31
CA GLN A 478 -0.07 6.80 10.96
C GLN A 478 -1.07 6.57 9.83
N TYR A 479 -0.64 5.83 8.81
CA TYR A 479 -1.52 5.33 7.78
C TYR A 479 -2.17 4.02 8.25
N LEU A 480 -3.49 3.94 8.15
CA LEU A 480 -4.24 2.71 8.33
C LEU A 480 -4.68 2.14 6.98
N PRO A 481 -4.60 0.81 6.77
CA PRO A 481 -5.26 0.16 5.63
C PRO A 481 -6.76 0.50 5.52
N PRO A 482 -7.35 0.59 4.31
CA PRO A 482 -8.75 0.95 4.08
C PRO A 482 -9.77 0.13 4.88
N MET A 483 -9.61 -1.20 4.95
CA MET A 483 -10.49 -2.03 5.78
C MET A 483 -10.42 -1.66 7.27
N GLN A 484 -9.24 -1.35 7.80
CA GLN A 484 -9.10 -0.89 9.18
C GLN A 484 -9.69 0.51 9.39
N GLN A 485 -9.56 1.40 8.41
CA GLN A 485 -10.24 2.70 8.43
C GLN A 485 -11.76 2.52 8.48
N LEU A 486 -12.34 1.64 7.65
CA LEU A 486 -13.77 1.35 7.69
C LEU A 486 -14.20 0.78 9.05
N LEU A 487 -13.45 -0.17 9.60
CA LEU A 487 -13.76 -0.77 10.91
C LEU A 487 -13.73 0.27 12.03
N ARG A 488 -12.76 1.19 12.00
CA ARG A 488 -12.58 2.21 13.03
C ARG A 488 -13.60 3.35 12.92
N HIS A 489 -13.82 3.88 11.72
CA HIS A 489 -14.67 5.06 11.51
C HIS A 489 -16.13 4.70 11.26
N HIS A 490 -16.41 3.48 10.78
CA HIS A 490 -17.74 2.99 10.43
C HIS A 490 -17.98 1.58 10.99
N PRO A 491 -17.87 1.34 12.31
CA PRO A 491 -18.05 0.01 12.90
C PRO A 491 -19.45 -0.59 12.64
N ARG A 492 -20.41 0.26 12.28
CA ARG A 492 -21.81 -0.08 11.98
C ARG A 492 -22.16 0.06 10.49
N LEU A 493 -21.15 0.03 9.62
CA LEU A 493 -21.29 0.26 8.18
C LEU A 493 -22.49 -0.45 7.52
N PHE A 494 -22.76 -1.70 7.90
CA PHE A 494 -23.88 -2.50 7.35
C PHE A 494 -25.13 -2.57 8.24
N THR A 495 -25.07 -2.07 9.48
CA THR A 495 -26.19 -2.12 10.44
C THR A 495 -26.93 -0.80 10.55
N ASP A 496 -26.24 0.31 10.31
CA ASP A 496 -26.87 1.63 10.26
C ASP A 496 -27.59 1.72 8.92
N ALA A 497 -28.88 1.36 8.92
CA ALA A 497 -29.74 1.59 7.76
C ALA A 497 -29.67 3.08 7.38
N PRO A 498 -29.57 3.42 6.09
CA PRO A 498 -29.54 4.81 5.68
C PRO A 498 -30.82 5.48 6.19
N ALA A 499 -30.68 6.43 7.13
CA ALA A 499 -31.79 7.13 7.77
C ALA A 499 -32.70 7.85 6.74
N ARG A 500 -32.17 8.05 5.52
CA ARG A 500 -32.90 8.46 4.32
C ARG A 500 -32.09 8.02 3.09
N PRO A 501 -32.72 7.57 1.99
CA PRO A 501 -31.99 7.35 0.74
C PRO A 501 -31.34 8.69 0.36
N PRO A 502 -30.02 8.78 0.21
CA PRO A 502 -29.41 9.99 -0.30
C PRO A 502 -30.01 10.26 -1.69
N ALA A 503 -30.29 11.52 -2.00
CA ALA A 503 -30.70 11.92 -3.34
C ALA A 503 -29.49 11.76 -4.27
N LEU A 504 -29.21 10.53 -4.71
CA LEU A 504 -28.23 10.31 -5.77
C LEU A 504 -28.78 10.99 -7.04
N PRO A 505 -27.94 11.74 -7.77
CA PRO A 505 -28.25 12.03 -9.15
C PRO A 505 -28.40 10.68 -9.85
N LEU A 506 -29.60 10.42 -10.38
CA LEU A 506 -29.84 9.26 -11.19
C LEU A 506 -28.80 9.23 -12.32
N PRO A 507 -28.34 8.05 -12.76
CA PRO A 507 -27.33 7.95 -13.81
C PRO A 507 -27.69 8.81 -15.01
N SER A 508 -26.71 9.37 -15.74
CA SER A 508 -26.96 10.33 -16.83
C SER A 508 -27.84 9.79 -17.96
N TRP A 509 -27.96 8.47 -18.10
CA TRP A 509 -28.87 7.81 -19.03
C TRP A 509 -30.31 7.69 -18.50
N PHE A 510 -30.52 7.84 -17.19
CA PHE A 510 -31.82 7.98 -16.56
C PHE A 510 -32.25 9.45 -16.63
N VAL A 511 -32.60 9.90 -17.83
CA VAL A 511 -33.31 11.17 -18.02
C VAL A 511 -34.77 10.85 -17.73
N PRO A 512 -35.37 11.35 -16.63
CA PRO A 512 -36.81 11.23 -16.47
C PRO A 512 -37.42 11.90 -17.69
N ALA A 513 -38.23 11.18 -18.46
CA ALA A 513 -38.98 11.77 -19.57
C ALA A 513 -39.59 13.07 -19.04
N SER A 514 -39.14 14.20 -19.58
CA SER A 514 -39.57 15.52 -19.16
C SER A 514 -41.09 15.48 -19.13
N ARG A 515 -41.68 15.66 -17.94
CA ARG A 515 -43.13 15.68 -17.80
C ARG A 515 -43.67 16.59 -18.90
N PRO A 516 -44.51 16.11 -19.83
CA PRO A 516 -45.11 16.98 -20.82
C PRO A 516 -45.79 18.09 -20.04
N GLY A 517 -45.37 19.33 -20.31
CA GLY A 517 -45.81 20.49 -19.57
C GLY A 517 -47.32 20.48 -19.43
N THR A 518 -47.79 20.54 -18.19
CA THR A 518 -49.16 20.97 -17.90
C THR A 518 -49.24 22.43 -18.30
N GLY A 519 -49.62 22.65 -19.56
CA GLY A 519 -50.15 23.93 -20.04
C GLY A 519 -51.57 24.16 -19.56
#